data_AF-A0A966VRF8-F1
#
_entry.id   AF-A0A966VRF8-F1
#
_cell.length_a   1.000
_cell.length_b   1.000
_cell.length_c   1.000
_cell.angle_alpha   90.00
_cell.angle_beta   90.00
_cell.angle_gamma   90.00
#
_symmetry.space_group_name_H-M   'P 1'
#
loop_
_entity.id
_entity.type
_entity.pdbx_description
1 polymer ?
#
loop_
_entity_poly.entity_id
_entity_poly.type
_entity_poly.pdbx_seq_one_letter_code
_entity_poly.pdbx_strand_id
1 'polypeptide(L)'
;MSSTTYSKLLDKFFVILGPCVIESLDHTLFMADKIKTISEKTGIPVVFKASFDKANRTSIHSFRGPGMEEGLRILEKVKNYFDLLLTTDIHEHSQAKPVSEVVDILQIPAFLCRQTDLIVEAARTNRIISIKKGQFIAPLDMSQAIQKCHNSGNHHVFLIERGTTFGYNNLVVDMRSFAMMNPFAPTIFDATHSLQLPGKGGSFTGGQREFLPQLALAAVAAGAKALFLETHNDPANAKSDSTTVYPLDKLEPLLKKALTLYHECHSFYLENESGSKEPLCFQEKF
;
A
#
# COMPACT_ATOMS: atom_id res chain seq x y z
N MET A 1 19.10 -6.44 -7.28
CA MET A 1 18.31 -6.92 -6.13
C MET A 1 16.82 -6.65 -6.30
N SER A 2 16.39 -5.43 -6.67
CA SER A 2 14.96 -5.09 -6.82
C SER A 2 14.20 -5.93 -7.84
N SER A 3 14.76 -6.21 -9.02
CA SER A 3 14.11 -7.03 -10.05
C SER A 3 13.73 -8.43 -9.55
N THR A 4 14.65 -9.13 -8.86
CA THR A 4 14.37 -10.46 -8.29
C THR A 4 13.32 -10.40 -7.18
N THR A 5 13.36 -9.38 -6.32
CA THR A 5 12.36 -9.19 -5.25
C THR A 5 10.98 -8.89 -5.83
N TYR A 6 10.91 -8.03 -6.85
CA TYR A 6 9.67 -7.67 -7.53
C TYR A 6 9.01 -8.89 -8.19
N SER A 7 9.77 -9.67 -8.97
CA SER A 7 9.26 -10.92 -9.57
C SER A 7 8.76 -11.91 -8.52
N LYS A 8 9.51 -12.12 -7.42
CA LYS A 8 9.07 -13.00 -6.32
C LYS A 8 7.75 -12.55 -5.68
N LEU A 9 7.52 -11.25 -5.55
CA LEU A 9 6.23 -10.72 -5.08
C LEU A 9 5.12 -10.92 -6.12
N LEU A 10 5.44 -10.86 -7.42
CA LEU A 10 4.47 -11.14 -8.48
C LEU A 10 4.11 -12.62 -8.61
N ASP A 11 4.95 -13.54 -8.18
CA ASP A 11 4.65 -14.97 -8.29
C ASP A 11 3.59 -15.46 -7.28
N LYS A 12 3.31 -14.66 -6.24
CA LYS A 12 2.42 -15.05 -5.13
C LYS A 12 1.44 -13.95 -4.78
N PHE A 13 0.35 -14.30 -4.12
CA PHE A 13 -0.40 -13.33 -3.33
C PHE A 13 0.48 -12.90 -2.15
N PHE A 14 0.62 -11.60 -1.95
CA PHE A 14 1.36 -11.03 -0.82
C PHE A 14 0.54 -9.94 -0.14
N VAL A 15 1.00 -9.51 1.02
CA VAL A 15 0.36 -8.40 1.74
C VAL A 15 1.39 -7.40 2.26
N ILE A 16 0.97 -6.13 2.31
CA ILE A 16 1.71 -5.05 2.94
C ILE A 16 1.04 -4.77 4.29
N LEU A 17 1.78 -4.97 5.38
CA LEU A 17 1.24 -4.94 6.74
C LEU A 17 2.13 -4.16 7.70
N GLY A 18 1.52 -3.48 8.66
CA GLY A 18 2.23 -2.91 9.80
C GLY A 18 1.47 -1.76 10.45
N PRO A 19 2.05 -1.12 11.48
CA PRO A 19 1.43 0.04 12.12
C PRO A 19 1.39 1.23 11.15
N CYS A 20 0.44 2.14 11.37
CA CYS A 20 0.27 3.32 10.51
C CYS A 20 1.52 4.21 10.51
N VAL A 21 2.06 4.46 11.70
CA VAL A 21 3.20 5.31 11.98
C VAL A 21 4.11 4.58 12.96
N ILE A 22 5.42 4.81 12.88
CA ILE A 22 6.36 4.33 13.90
C ILE A 22 6.06 5.05 15.22
N GLU A 23 5.59 4.31 16.22
CA GLU A 23 5.23 4.90 17.53
C GLU A 23 6.38 4.87 18.53
N SER A 24 7.17 3.79 18.49
CA SER A 24 8.40 3.56 19.25
C SER A 24 9.17 2.36 18.65
N LEU A 25 10.43 2.16 19.06
CA LEU A 25 11.21 0.99 18.67
C LEU A 25 10.53 -0.32 19.14
N ASP A 26 10.22 -0.43 20.43
CA ASP A 26 9.69 -1.66 21.03
C ASP A 26 8.34 -2.06 20.41
N HIS A 27 7.47 -1.07 20.17
CA HIS A 27 6.19 -1.31 19.51
C HIS A 27 6.38 -1.80 18.07
N THR A 28 7.29 -1.19 17.33
CA THR A 28 7.55 -1.57 15.94
C THR A 28 8.12 -2.99 15.85
N LEU A 29 9.06 -3.35 16.74
CA LEU A 29 9.60 -4.72 16.82
C LEU A 29 8.54 -5.73 17.24
N PHE A 30 7.68 -5.39 18.21
CA PHE A 30 6.55 -6.24 18.61
C PHE A 30 5.59 -6.51 17.45
N MET A 31 5.21 -5.46 16.71
CA MET A 31 4.33 -5.61 15.56
C MET A 31 4.98 -6.44 14.45
N ALA A 32 6.26 -6.24 14.18
CA ALA A 32 7.01 -7.02 13.20
C ALA A 32 7.08 -8.51 13.55
N ASP A 33 7.37 -8.86 14.81
CA ASP A 33 7.37 -10.24 15.32
C ASP A 33 6.02 -10.94 15.08
N LYS A 34 4.92 -10.28 15.46
CA LYS A 34 3.58 -10.86 15.30
C LYS A 34 3.17 -10.98 13.84
N ILE A 35 3.50 -9.99 13.02
CA ILE A 35 3.23 -10.02 11.58
C ILE A 35 4.05 -11.13 10.89
N LYS A 36 5.32 -11.31 11.26
CA LYS A 36 6.16 -12.42 10.78
C LYS A 36 5.56 -13.77 11.16
N THR A 37 5.14 -13.92 12.42
CA THR A 37 4.48 -15.15 12.91
C THR A 37 3.22 -15.47 12.09
N ILE A 38 2.40 -14.46 11.79
CA ILE A 38 1.19 -14.63 10.97
C ILE A 38 1.55 -15.00 9.52
N SER A 39 2.59 -14.37 8.95
CA SER A 39 3.12 -14.70 7.62
C SER A 39 3.50 -16.18 7.54
N GLU A 40 4.25 -16.69 8.53
CA GLU A 40 4.68 -18.09 8.58
C GLU A 40 3.51 -19.07 8.71
N LYS A 41 2.53 -18.75 9.56
CA LYS A 41 1.31 -19.57 9.74
C LYS A 41 0.42 -19.63 8.51
N THR A 42 0.34 -18.53 7.76
CA THR A 42 -0.53 -18.43 6.57
C THR A 42 0.18 -18.81 5.28
N GLY A 43 1.52 -18.81 5.28
CA GLY A 43 2.34 -18.98 4.07
C GLY A 43 2.34 -17.76 3.14
N ILE A 44 1.74 -16.64 3.53
CA ILE A 44 1.61 -15.42 2.72
C ILE A 44 2.85 -14.55 2.92
N PRO A 45 3.61 -14.21 1.86
CA PRO A 45 4.70 -13.24 1.95
C PRO A 45 4.22 -11.88 2.43
N VAL A 46 5.02 -11.25 3.32
CA VAL A 46 4.70 -9.94 3.88
C VAL A 46 5.80 -8.91 3.55
N VAL A 47 5.36 -7.71 3.17
CA VAL A 47 6.17 -6.49 3.22
C VAL A 47 5.74 -5.70 4.45
N PHE A 48 6.66 -5.48 5.38
CA PHE A 48 6.41 -4.68 6.58
C PHE A 48 6.36 -3.19 6.24
N LYS A 49 5.32 -2.50 6.69
CA LYS A 49 5.10 -1.07 6.47
C LYS A 49 5.01 -0.32 7.79
N ALA A 50 5.73 0.79 7.89
CA ALA A 50 5.47 1.82 8.89
C ALA A 50 5.98 3.17 8.39
N SER A 51 5.20 4.24 8.58
CA SER A 51 5.62 5.58 8.19
C SER A 51 6.51 6.20 9.27
N PHE A 52 7.65 6.77 8.90
CA PHE A 52 8.50 7.53 9.83
C PHE A 52 7.96 8.95 10.11
N ASP A 53 7.11 9.46 9.23
CA ASP A 53 6.45 10.76 9.34
C ASP A 53 5.02 10.69 8.78
N LYS A 54 4.12 11.53 9.32
CA LYS A 54 2.79 11.79 8.82
C LYS A 54 2.74 13.25 8.38
N ALA A 55 3.31 13.55 7.22
CA ALA A 55 3.44 14.92 6.71
C ALA A 55 2.11 15.63 6.34
N ASN A 56 0.99 14.90 6.35
CA ASN A 56 -0.31 15.37 5.85
C ASN A 56 -1.43 15.28 6.90
N ARG A 57 -1.12 15.37 8.19
CA ARG A 57 -2.13 15.42 9.25
C ARG A 57 -3.01 16.67 9.09
N THR A 58 -4.29 16.55 9.41
CA THR A 58 -5.25 17.66 9.41
C THR A 58 -4.88 18.73 10.45
N SER A 59 -4.41 18.32 11.63
CA SER A 59 -4.03 19.21 12.72
C SER A 59 -2.52 19.23 12.93
N ILE A 60 -1.95 20.41 13.15
CA ILE A 60 -0.53 20.61 13.47
C ILE A 60 -0.11 19.95 14.80
N HIS A 61 -1.05 19.73 15.72
CA HIS A 61 -0.79 19.11 17.03
C HIS A 61 -0.87 17.58 17.00
N SER A 62 -1.19 17.00 15.85
CA SER A 62 -1.25 15.55 15.68
C SER A 62 0.15 14.93 15.70
N PHE A 63 0.26 13.73 16.31
CA PHE A 63 1.51 12.97 16.27
C PHE A 63 1.95 12.67 14.82
N ARG A 64 3.24 12.89 14.53
CA ARG A 64 3.80 12.70 13.19
C ARG A 64 4.69 11.48 13.07
N GLY A 65 5.32 11.03 14.16
CA GLY A 65 6.33 9.97 14.11
C GLY A 65 7.68 10.47 14.62
N PRO A 66 8.70 9.60 14.62
CA PRO A 66 10.02 9.91 15.14
C PRO A 66 10.88 10.76 14.19
N GLY A 67 10.42 11.00 12.95
CA GLY A 67 11.22 11.62 11.90
C GLY A 67 12.08 10.60 11.15
N MET A 68 12.70 11.05 10.06
CA MET A 68 13.34 10.17 9.07
C MET A 68 14.53 9.41 9.65
N GLU A 69 15.47 10.08 10.32
CA GLU A 69 16.70 9.45 10.82
C GLU A 69 16.40 8.30 11.80
N GLU A 70 15.64 8.59 12.86
CA GLU A 70 15.27 7.59 13.85
C GLU A 70 14.31 6.53 13.28
N GLY A 71 13.37 6.93 12.40
CA GLY A 71 12.46 6.00 11.74
C GLY A 71 13.19 4.99 10.86
N LEU A 72 14.18 5.42 10.07
CA LEU A 72 15.01 4.55 9.26
C LEU A 72 15.88 3.63 10.13
N ARG A 73 16.45 4.14 11.23
CA ARG A 73 17.19 3.32 12.21
C ARG A 73 16.32 2.21 12.82
N ILE A 74 15.05 2.49 13.11
CA ILE A 74 14.09 1.51 13.62
C ILE A 74 13.74 0.48 12.54
N LEU A 75 13.44 0.92 11.31
CA LEU A 75 13.13 0.05 10.19
C LEU A 75 14.29 -0.89 9.85
N GLU A 76 15.53 -0.40 9.87
CA GLU A 76 16.72 -1.25 9.66
C GLU A 76 16.81 -2.37 10.72
N LYS A 77 16.49 -2.09 12.00
CA LYS A 77 16.41 -3.14 13.03
C LYS A 77 15.33 -4.18 12.72
N VAL A 78 14.17 -3.78 12.21
CA VAL A 78 13.12 -4.72 11.78
C VAL A 78 13.64 -5.64 10.68
N LYS A 79 14.31 -5.09 9.66
CA LYS A 79 14.92 -5.88 8.57
C LYS A 79 15.93 -6.89 9.12
N ASN A 80 16.83 -6.44 9.99
CA ASN A 80 17.90 -7.28 10.53
C ASN A 80 17.40 -8.41 11.45
N TYR A 81 16.35 -8.17 12.23
CA TYR A 81 15.84 -9.18 13.18
C TYR A 81 14.86 -10.17 12.56
N PHE A 82 14.08 -9.76 11.55
CA PHE A 82 12.95 -10.58 11.06
C PHE A 82 13.05 -10.99 9.58
N ASP A 83 14.07 -10.49 8.86
CA ASP A 83 14.28 -10.71 7.43
C ASP A 83 12.99 -10.44 6.63
N LEU A 84 12.35 -9.31 6.95
CA LEU A 84 11.15 -8.82 6.27
C LEU A 84 11.54 -7.80 5.21
N LEU A 85 10.85 -7.86 4.06
CA LEU A 85 10.86 -6.77 3.10
C LEU A 85 10.22 -5.55 3.73
N LEU A 86 10.75 -4.36 3.46
CA LEU A 86 10.27 -3.12 4.07
C LEU A 86 9.71 -2.14 3.05
N THR A 87 8.71 -1.37 3.50
CA THR A 87 8.24 -0.18 2.80
C THR A 87 7.94 0.97 3.77
N THR A 88 8.24 2.19 3.32
CA THR A 88 7.78 3.44 3.93
C THR A 88 7.49 4.42 2.82
N ASP A 89 6.68 5.43 3.12
CA ASP A 89 6.43 6.56 2.24
C ASP A 89 7.49 7.65 2.36
N ILE A 90 7.67 8.38 1.25
CA ILE A 90 8.48 9.60 1.15
C ILE A 90 7.58 10.80 0.83
N HIS A 91 7.98 11.97 1.30
CA HIS A 91 7.18 13.20 1.22
C HIS A 91 7.86 14.29 0.40
N GLU A 92 9.18 14.24 0.28
CA GLU A 92 9.99 15.16 -0.50
C GLU A 92 11.00 14.38 -1.34
N HIS A 93 11.36 14.92 -2.51
CA HIS A 93 12.23 14.22 -3.47
C HIS A 93 13.63 13.91 -2.88
N SER A 94 14.13 14.78 -2.00
CA SER A 94 15.41 14.62 -1.29
C SER A 94 15.45 13.39 -0.37
N GLN A 95 14.30 12.88 0.05
CA GLN A 95 14.19 11.72 0.93
C GLN A 95 14.35 10.39 0.17
N ALA A 96 14.17 10.38 -1.16
CA ALA A 96 14.18 9.16 -1.96
C ALA A 96 15.47 8.35 -1.78
N LYS A 97 16.62 9.00 -1.92
CA LYS A 97 17.93 8.34 -1.82
C LYS A 97 18.20 7.73 -0.43
N PRO A 98 18.18 8.48 0.69
CA PRO A 98 18.47 7.92 2.00
C PRO A 98 17.46 6.83 2.42
N VAL A 99 16.16 7.01 2.12
CA VAL A 99 15.15 5.99 2.43
C VAL A 99 15.38 4.71 1.62
N SER A 100 15.80 4.84 0.36
CA SER A 100 16.10 3.69 -0.51
C SER A 100 17.28 2.84 -0.06
N GLU A 101 18.11 3.32 0.86
CA GLU A 101 19.22 2.52 1.39
C GLU A 101 18.71 1.47 2.39
N VAL A 102 17.60 1.76 3.07
CA VAL A 102 17.01 0.90 4.10
C VAL A 102 15.85 0.06 3.58
N VAL A 103 14.95 0.62 2.76
CA VAL A 103 13.71 -0.07 2.36
C VAL A 103 13.77 -0.69 0.97
N ASP A 104 12.89 -1.67 0.73
CA ASP A 104 12.81 -2.40 -0.53
C ASP A 104 11.80 -1.76 -1.50
N ILE A 105 10.76 -1.12 -0.93
CA ILE A 105 9.70 -0.43 -1.67
C ILE A 105 9.56 1.02 -1.18
N LEU A 106 9.69 1.99 -2.07
CA LEU A 106 9.39 3.41 -1.81
C LEU A 106 7.93 3.69 -2.14
N GLN A 107 7.16 4.15 -1.16
CA GLN A 107 5.74 4.48 -1.36
C GLN A 107 5.56 5.99 -1.64
N ILE A 108 4.80 6.31 -2.69
CA ILE A 108 4.37 7.68 -3.01
C ILE A 108 2.97 7.92 -2.42
N PRO A 109 2.80 8.91 -1.51
CA PRO A 109 1.51 9.26 -0.93
C PRO A 109 0.46 9.68 -1.95
N ALA A 110 -0.82 9.47 -1.63
CA ALA A 110 -1.95 9.72 -2.54
C ALA A 110 -2.02 11.20 -3.01
N PHE A 111 -1.79 12.16 -2.12
CA PHE A 111 -1.78 13.58 -2.47
C PHE A 111 -0.58 13.99 -3.34
N LEU A 112 0.46 13.16 -3.37
CA LEU A 112 1.71 13.42 -4.08
C LEU A 112 1.84 12.58 -5.37
N CYS A 113 0.81 11.82 -5.75
CA CYS A 113 0.85 10.89 -6.89
C CYS A 113 1.06 11.56 -8.27
N ARG A 114 1.00 12.89 -8.36
CA ARG A 114 1.36 13.64 -9.58
C ARG A 114 2.69 14.38 -9.51
N GLN A 115 3.36 14.44 -8.36
CA GLN A 115 4.56 15.25 -8.18
C GLN A 115 5.73 14.65 -8.96
N THR A 116 6.08 15.28 -10.08
CA THR A 116 7.05 14.73 -11.04
C THR A 116 8.41 14.50 -10.40
N ASP A 117 8.97 15.49 -9.73
CA ASP A 117 10.31 15.39 -9.14
C ASP A 117 10.38 14.28 -8.09
N LEU A 118 9.35 14.14 -7.26
CA LEU A 118 9.26 13.07 -6.27
C LEU A 118 9.25 11.68 -6.92
N ILE A 119 8.45 11.48 -7.97
CA ILE A 119 8.34 10.19 -8.66
C ILE A 119 9.63 9.86 -9.42
N VAL A 120 10.20 10.86 -10.10
CA VAL A 120 11.45 10.70 -10.86
C VAL A 120 12.60 10.35 -9.92
N GLU A 121 12.77 11.07 -8.80
CA GLU A 121 13.83 10.77 -7.83
C GLU A 121 13.63 9.41 -7.16
N ALA A 122 12.39 9.03 -6.82
CA ALA A 122 12.10 7.70 -6.31
C ALA A 122 12.47 6.62 -7.34
N ALA A 123 12.07 6.79 -8.60
CA ALA A 123 12.35 5.85 -9.68
C ALA A 123 13.87 5.65 -9.91
N ARG A 124 14.66 6.73 -9.85
CA ARG A 124 16.13 6.72 -10.01
C ARG A 124 16.86 5.89 -8.94
N THR A 125 16.24 5.62 -7.79
CA THR A 125 16.81 4.73 -6.76
C THR A 125 16.84 3.25 -7.16
N ASN A 126 16.11 2.89 -8.22
CA ASN A 126 15.92 1.50 -8.69
C ASN A 126 15.31 0.56 -7.62
N ARG A 127 14.69 1.10 -6.55
CA ARG A 127 13.82 0.35 -5.64
C ARG A 127 12.46 0.11 -6.29
N ILE A 128 11.69 -0.83 -5.74
CA ILE A 128 10.30 -0.99 -6.15
C ILE A 128 9.56 0.29 -5.75
N ILE A 129 8.70 0.81 -6.61
CA ILE A 129 7.88 2.00 -6.33
C ILE A 129 6.44 1.57 -6.12
N SER A 130 5.77 2.05 -5.08
CA SER A 130 4.34 1.86 -4.91
C SER A 130 3.63 3.21 -4.88
N ILE A 131 2.70 3.45 -5.81
CA ILE A 131 2.04 4.76 -5.93
C ILE A 131 0.60 4.63 -5.48
N LYS A 132 0.25 5.31 -4.38
CA LYS A 132 -1.14 5.45 -3.95
C LYS A 132 -1.88 6.31 -4.95
N LYS A 133 -2.97 5.80 -5.54
CA LYS A 133 -3.85 6.59 -6.40
C LYS A 133 -4.43 7.76 -5.59
N GLY A 134 -4.33 8.97 -6.12
CA GLY A 134 -4.97 10.14 -5.52
C GLY A 134 -6.49 9.98 -5.47
N GLN A 135 -7.12 10.43 -4.40
CA GLN A 135 -8.58 10.37 -4.26
C GLN A 135 -9.33 11.21 -5.32
N PHE A 136 -8.59 12.06 -6.04
CA PHE A 136 -9.05 12.94 -7.12
C PHE A 136 -8.65 12.44 -8.52
N ILE A 137 -8.03 11.26 -8.63
CA ILE A 137 -7.49 10.73 -9.88
C ILE A 137 -8.38 9.58 -10.39
N ALA A 138 -8.74 9.63 -11.68
CA ALA A 138 -9.41 8.53 -12.35
C ALA A 138 -8.42 7.36 -12.54
N PRO A 139 -8.89 6.09 -12.54
CA PRO A 139 -7.99 4.94 -12.66
C PRO A 139 -7.06 4.98 -13.89
N LEU A 140 -7.58 5.36 -15.07
CA LEU A 140 -6.81 5.39 -16.31
C LEU A 140 -5.71 6.47 -16.33
N ASP A 141 -5.88 7.55 -15.57
CA ASP A 141 -4.91 8.64 -15.48
C ASP A 141 -3.64 8.22 -14.72
N MET A 142 -3.69 7.12 -13.96
CA MET A 142 -2.51 6.57 -13.28
C MET A 142 -1.44 6.08 -14.26
N SER A 143 -1.80 5.83 -15.53
CA SER A 143 -0.84 5.56 -16.62
C SER A 143 0.26 6.61 -16.71
N GLN A 144 -0.04 7.88 -16.46
CA GLN A 144 0.94 8.98 -16.50
C GLN A 144 1.96 8.90 -15.36
N ALA A 145 1.55 8.45 -14.17
CA ALA A 145 2.46 8.23 -13.06
C ALA A 145 3.41 7.06 -13.35
N ILE A 146 2.89 5.98 -13.96
CA ILE A 146 3.69 4.85 -14.41
C ILE A 146 4.69 5.27 -15.48
N GLN A 147 4.27 6.07 -16.46
CA GLN A 147 5.16 6.55 -17.52
C GLN A 147 6.32 7.40 -16.97
N LYS A 148 6.11 8.17 -15.90
CA LYS A 148 7.19 8.90 -15.21
C LYS A 148 8.25 7.95 -14.64
N CYS A 149 7.83 6.86 -14.01
CA CYS A 149 8.74 5.83 -13.51
C CYS A 149 9.52 5.16 -14.66
N HIS A 150 8.80 4.73 -15.71
CA HIS A 150 9.39 4.05 -16.87
C HIS A 150 10.38 4.94 -17.61
N ASN A 151 10.03 6.20 -17.89
CA ASN A 151 10.92 7.18 -18.52
C ASN A 151 12.14 7.52 -17.66
N SER A 152 12.07 7.27 -16.35
CA SER A 152 13.18 7.43 -15.41
C SER A 152 13.99 6.14 -15.20
N GLY A 153 13.69 5.09 -15.97
CA GLY A 153 14.45 3.83 -15.99
C GLY A 153 14.01 2.77 -15.00
N ASN A 154 12.82 2.88 -14.39
CA ASN A 154 12.34 1.91 -13.40
C ASN A 154 10.95 1.35 -13.75
N HIS A 155 10.89 0.05 -14.00
CA HIS A 155 9.68 -0.70 -14.37
C HIS A 155 9.10 -1.54 -13.21
N HIS A 156 9.68 -1.47 -12.02
CA HIS A 156 9.23 -2.22 -10.84
C HIS A 156 8.23 -1.37 -10.05
N VAL A 157 7.00 -1.25 -10.57
CA VAL A 157 6.00 -0.32 -10.02
C VAL A 157 4.70 -1.04 -9.68
N PHE A 158 4.20 -0.77 -8.48
CA PHE A 158 2.84 -1.12 -8.04
C PHE A 158 1.95 0.12 -8.01
N LEU A 159 0.69 -0.05 -8.36
CA LEU A 159 -0.37 0.92 -8.08
C LEU A 159 -1.11 0.51 -6.82
N ILE A 160 -1.57 1.47 -6.01
CA ILE A 160 -2.39 1.18 -4.84
C ILE A 160 -3.72 1.93 -4.95
N GLU A 161 -4.81 1.18 -5.13
CA GLU A 161 -6.18 1.70 -4.98
C GLU A 161 -6.45 1.94 -3.50
N ARG A 162 -6.98 3.13 -3.18
CA ARG A 162 -7.29 3.53 -1.81
C ARG A 162 -8.62 4.26 -1.69
N GLY A 163 -9.48 4.23 -2.70
CA GLY A 163 -10.75 4.96 -2.76
C GLY A 163 -10.63 6.34 -3.42
N THR A 164 -11.77 6.81 -3.91
CA THR A 164 -11.98 8.08 -4.63
C THR A 164 -12.95 8.94 -3.85
N THR A 165 -12.77 10.27 -3.87
CA THR A 165 -13.67 11.23 -3.22
C THR A 165 -15.10 11.02 -3.68
N PHE A 166 -16.02 10.87 -2.73
CA PHE A 166 -17.45 10.67 -3.01
C PHE A 166 -18.29 11.65 -2.18
N GLY A 167 -18.51 12.84 -2.73
CA GLY A 167 -19.04 13.96 -1.95
C GLY A 167 -18.06 14.42 -0.87
N TYR A 168 -18.58 15.05 0.19
CA TYR A 168 -17.75 15.55 1.28
C TYR A 168 -17.50 14.48 2.35
N ASN A 169 -16.25 14.46 2.86
CA ASN A 169 -15.81 13.63 3.97
C ASN A 169 -16.04 12.11 3.81
N ASN A 170 -16.09 11.64 2.56
CA ASN A 170 -16.36 10.24 2.25
C ASN A 170 -15.60 9.77 1.02
N LEU A 171 -15.42 8.45 0.93
CA LEU A 171 -14.72 7.77 -0.14
C LEU A 171 -15.55 6.60 -0.65
N VAL A 172 -15.40 6.29 -1.94
CA VAL A 172 -15.93 5.08 -2.56
C VAL A 172 -14.82 4.33 -3.28
N VAL A 173 -14.88 3.01 -3.25
CA VAL A 173 -13.99 2.14 -4.04
C VAL A 173 -14.74 1.69 -5.27
N ASP A 174 -14.29 2.14 -6.44
CA ASP A 174 -14.75 1.62 -7.72
C ASP A 174 -13.98 0.34 -8.05
N MET A 175 -14.63 -0.82 -7.91
CA MET A 175 -13.99 -2.12 -8.15
C MET A 175 -13.53 -2.30 -9.62
N ARG A 176 -14.03 -1.49 -10.56
CA ARG A 176 -13.55 -1.50 -11.95
C ARG A 176 -12.11 -0.98 -12.07
N SER A 177 -11.66 -0.20 -11.10
CA SER A 177 -10.32 0.40 -11.08
C SER A 177 -9.20 -0.63 -11.19
N PHE A 178 -9.37 -1.83 -10.62
CA PHE A 178 -8.38 -2.91 -10.69
C PHE A 178 -8.15 -3.35 -12.14
N ALA A 179 -9.23 -3.65 -12.88
CA ALA A 179 -9.15 -4.01 -14.29
C ALA A 179 -8.60 -2.86 -15.17
N MET A 180 -8.89 -1.61 -14.81
CA MET A 180 -8.40 -0.43 -15.55
C MET A 180 -6.91 -0.14 -15.29
N MET A 181 -6.39 -0.42 -14.09
CA MET A 181 -5.02 -0.09 -13.70
C MET A 181 -4.02 -1.23 -13.91
N ASN A 182 -4.45 -2.49 -13.79
CA ASN A 182 -3.61 -3.68 -13.95
C ASN A 182 -2.81 -3.72 -15.28
N PRO A 183 -3.35 -3.25 -16.44
CA PRO A 183 -2.58 -3.16 -17.68
C PRO A 183 -1.36 -2.24 -17.60
N PHE A 184 -1.33 -1.28 -16.67
CA PHE A 184 -0.18 -0.38 -16.48
C PHE A 184 0.78 -0.89 -15.42
N ALA A 185 0.26 -1.39 -14.31
CA ALA A 185 1.02 -1.95 -13.21
C ALA A 185 0.12 -2.80 -12.30
N PRO A 186 0.63 -3.87 -11.65
CA PRO A 186 -0.16 -4.67 -10.73
C PRO A 186 -0.74 -3.82 -9.60
N THR A 187 -2.05 -3.94 -9.38
CA THR A 187 -2.79 -3.09 -8.45
C THR A 187 -2.95 -3.76 -7.10
N ILE A 188 -2.55 -3.07 -6.05
CA ILE A 188 -2.74 -3.44 -4.64
C ILE A 188 -3.97 -2.69 -4.11
N PHE A 189 -4.72 -3.31 -3.20
CA PHE A 189 -5.82 -2.62 -2.53
C PHE A 189 -5.46 -2.23 -1.10
N ASP A 190 -5.54 -0.93 -0.79
CA ASP A 190 -5.44 -0.39 0.57
C ASP A 190 -6.79 -0.48 1.28
N ALA A 191 -6.98 -1.59 2.00
CA ALA A 191 -8.25 -1.88 2.68
C ALA A 191 -8.49 -0.98 3.89
N THR A 192 -7.44 -0.38 4.46
CA THR A 192 -7.54 0.49 5.63
C THR A 192 -7.95 1.90 5.22
N HIS A 193 -7.19 2.53 4.33
CA HIS A 193 -7.37 3.94 3.99
C HIS A 193 -8.57 4.18 3.06
N SER A 194 -9.03 3.16 2.36
CA SER A 194 -10.30 3.20 1.60
C SER A 194 -11.53 3.41 2.47
N LEU A 195 -11.41 3.13 3.77
CA LEU A 195 -12.49 3.27 4.75
C LEU A 195 -12.33 4.50 5.65
N GLN A 196 -11.38 5.38 5.33
CA GLN A 196 -11.29 6.68 5.99
C GLN A 196 -12.50 7.55 5.63
N LEU A 197 -12.88 8.41 6.57
CA LEU A 197 -13.84 9.49 6.38
C LEU A 197 -13.09 10.82 6.52
N PRO A 198 -12.46 11.33 5.44
CA PRO A 198 -11.50 12.43 5.51
C PRO A 198 -12.11 13.67 6.17
N GLY A 199 -11.52 14.17 7.25
CA GLY A 199 -12.00 15.37 7.94
C GLY A 199 -13.31 15.23 8.73
N LYS A 200 -13.97 14.06 8.75
CA LYS A 200 -15.24 13.86 9.49
C LYS A 200 -15.09 14.00 11.01
N GLY A 201 -13.87 13.78 11.55
CA GLY A 201 -13.56 13.98 12.97
C GLY A 201 -13.19 15.42 13.34
N GLY A 202 -13.31 16.38 12.41
CA GLY A 202 -12.87 17.76 12.61
C GLY A 202 -11.34 17.86 12.59
N SER A 203 -10.69 17.61 13.73
CA SER A 203 -9.23 17.67 13.87
C SER A 203 -8.49 16.37 13.50
N PHE A 204 -9.23 15.30 13.22
CA PHE A 204 -8.71 14.00 12.78
C PHE A 204 -9.60 13.35 11.71
N THR A 205 -9.07 12.33 11.04
CA THR A 205 -9.79 11.54 10.03
C THR A 205 -10.61 10.46 10.72
N GLY A 206 -11.92 10.38 10.42
CA GLY A 206 -12.78 9.30 10.88
C GLY A 206 -12.58 8.02 10.07
N GLY A 207 -13.37 6.97 10.34
CA GLY A 207 -13.32 5.77 9.51
C GLY A 207 -14.31 4.68 9.92
N GLN A 208 -14.43 3.64 9.08
CA GLN A 208 -15.42 2.57 9.21
C GLN A 208 -14.76 1.19 9.08
N ARG A 209 -13.88 0.86 10.02
CA ARG A 209 -13.13 -0.41 10.08
C ARG A 209 -14.02 -1.66 9.93
N GLU A 210 -15.26 -1.60 10.37
CA GLU A 210 -16.23 -2.70 10.31
C GLU A 210 -16.45 -3.26 8.89
N PHE A 211 -16.20 -2.46 7.84
CA PHE A 211 -16.33 -2.87 6.44
C PHE A 211 -15.03 -3.40 5.81
N LEU A 212 -13.91 -3.37 6.55
CA LEU A 212 -12.60 -3.73 6.04
C LEU A 212 -12.54 -5.18 5.52
N PRO A 213 -13.05 -6.20 6.23
CA PRO A 213 -13.05 -7.57 5.72
C PRO A 213 -13.79 -7.70 4.39
N GLN A 214 -14.95 -7.07 4.26
CA GLN A 214 -15.81 -7.17 3.08
C GLN A 214 -15.16 -6.50 1.88
N LEU A 215 -14.63 -5.28 2.04
CA LEU A 215 -13.95 -4.58 0.94
C LEU A 215 -12.64 -5.27 0.54
N ALA A 216 -11.88 -5.80 1.49
CA ALA A 216 -10.66 -6.54 1.19
C ALA A 216 -10.94 -7.77 0.31
N LEU A 217 -11.95 -8.56 0.68
CA LEU A 217 -12.34 -9.74 -0.12
C LEU A 217 -12.92 -9.33 -1.48
N ALA A 218 -13.75 -8.27 -1.54
CA ALA A 218 -14.29 -7.76 -2.79
C ALA A 218 -13.18 -7.30 -3.76
N ALA A 219 -12.14 -6.63 -3.26
CA ALA A 219 -11.01 -6.20 -4.07
C ALA A 219 -10.17 -7.37 -4.58
N VAL A 220 -9.92 -8.40 -3.76
CA VAL A 220 -9.26 -9.64 -4.21
C VAL A 220 -10.07 -10.30 -5.31
N ALA A 221 -11.38 -10.44 -5.13
CA ALA A 221 -12.27 -10.98 -6.14
C ALA A 221 -12.34 -10.13 -7.41
N ALA A 222 -12.10 -8.81 -7.32
CA ALA A 222 -12.08 -7.89 -8.45
C ALA A 222 -10.72 -7.83 -9.19
N GLY A 223 -9.71 -8.58 -8.74
CA GLY A 223 -8.41 -8.68 -9.41
C GLY A 223 -7.28 -7.87 -8.77
N ALA A 224 -7.40 -7.49 -7.49
CA ALA A 224 -6.26 -6.95 -6.74
C ALA A 224 -5.14 -8.00 -6.61
N LYS A 225 -3.90 -7.62 -6.94
CA LYS A 225 -2.72 -8.50 -6.85
C LYS A 225 -2.33 -8.81 -5.40
N ALA A 226 -2.53 -7.84 -4.51
CA ALA A 226 -2.14 -7.89 -3.12
C ALA A 226 -3.04 -6.99 -2.28
N LEU A 227 -2.98 -7.15 -0.96
CA LEU A 227 -3.64 -6.25 -0.02
C LEU A 227 -2.61 -5.41 0.74
N PHE A 228 -2.96 -4.16 1.00
CA PHE A 228 -2.33 -3.29 1.98
C PHE A 228 -3.30 -3.11 3.14
N LEU A 229 -2.86 -3.40 4.36
CA LEU A 229 -3.62 -3.14 5.57
C LEU A 229 -2.70 -2.59 6.66
N GLU A 230 -3.11 -1.52 7.30
CA GLU A 230 -2.48 -1.13 8.56
C GLU A 230 -3.12 -1.92 9.70
N THR A 231 -2.31 -2.34 10.67
CA THR A 231 -2.77 -3.12 11.81
C THR A 231 -2.13 -2.64 13.11
N HIS A 232 -2.84 -2.85 14.21
CA HIS A 232 -2.39 -2.45 15.54
C HIS A 232 -2.84 -3.46 16.58
N ASN A 233 -2.02 -3.67 17.62
CA ASN A 233 -2.36 -4.54 18.76
C ASN A 233 -3.40 -3.91 19.68
N ASP A 234 -3.49 -2.58 19.69
CA ASP A 234 -4.50 -1.81 20.42
C ASP A 234 -5.07 -0.68 19.53
N PRO A 235 -5.97 -0.99 18.59
CA PRO A 235 -6.41 -0.02 17.59
C PRO A 235 -7.02 1.26 18.16
N ALA A 236 -7.60 1.22 19.36
CA ALA A 236 -8.22 2.39 19.99
C ALA A 236 -7.17 3.45 20.39
N ASN A 237 -5.96 3.02 20.76
CA ASN A 237 -4.89 3.88 21.22
C ASN A 237 -3.80 4.14 20.17
N ALA A 238 -4.00 3.72 18.91
CA ALA A 238 -3.07 4.00 17.82
C ALA A 238 -2.92 5.52 17.59
N LYS A 239 -1.68 6.00 17.40
CA LYS A 239 -1.37 7.45 17.25
C LYS A 239 -1.77 8.05 15.91
N SER A 240 -2.14 7.20 14.94
CA SER A 240 -2.69 7.58 13.65
C SER A 240 -3.72 6.54 13.22
N ASP A 241 -4.79 7.01 12.57
CA ASP A 241 -5.79 6.15 11.92
C ASP A 241 -6.46 5.12 12.83
N SER A 242 -6.60 5.43 14.12
CA SER A 242 -7.23 4.60 15.16
C SER A 242 -8.68 4.18 14.85
N THR A 243 -9.35 4.82 13.89
CA THR A 243 -10.70 4.46 13.41
C THR A 243 -10.69 3.44 12.26
N THR A 244 -9.54 3.15 11.65
CA THR A 244 -9.43 2.25 10.49
C THR A 244 -8.43 1.11 10.67
N VAL A 245 -7.30 1.31 11.37
CA VAL A 245 -6.24 0.28 11.54
C VAL A 245 -6.80 -1.06 12.02
N TYR A 246 -6.55 -2.18 11.35
CA TYR A 246 -7.22 -3.44 11.66
C TYR A 246 -6.68 -4.10 12.94
N PRO A 247 -7.50 -4.74 13.79
CA PRO A 247 -7.02 -5.42 15.00
C PRO A 247 -6.11 -6.60 14.64
N LEU A 248 -4.93 -6.65 15.25
CA LEU A 248 -3.88 -7.63 14.94
C LEU A 248 -4.34 -9.08 15.14
N ASP A 249 -5.14 -9.33 16.17
CA ASP A 249 -5.71 -10.64 16.51
C ASP A 249 -6.71 -11.17 15.47
N LYS A 250 -7.28 -10.29 14.66
CA LYS A 250 -8.24 -10.63 13.59
C LYS A 250 -7.58 -10.82 12.23
N LEU A 251 -6.28 -10.53 12.10
CA LEU A 251 -5.59 -10.49 10.83
C LEU A 251 -5.46 -11.89 10.19
N GLU A 252 -5.04 -12.89 10.96
CA GLU A 252 -4.82 -14.26 10.44
C GLU A 252 -6.08 -14.87 9.77
N PRO A 253 -7.28 -14.85 10.40
CA PRO A 253 -8.49 -15.34 9.76
C PRO A 253 -8.86 -14.62 8.45
N LEU A 254 -8.69 -13.30 8.40
CA LEU A 254 -8.96 -12.51 7.19
C LEU A 254 -8.01 -12.90 6.06
N LEU A 255 -6.71 -13.00 6.36
CA LEU A 255 -5.68 -13.31 5.37
C LEU A 255 -5.85 -14.71 4.77
N LYS A 256 -6.22 -15.72 5.59
CA LYS A 256 -6.52 -17.07 5.08
C LYS A 256 -7.67 -17.03 4.07
N LYS A 257 -8.74 -16.29 4.37
CA LYS A 257 -9.87 -16.13 3.44
C LYS A 257 -9.47 -15.40 2.16
N ALA A 258 -8.70 -14.33 2.27
CA ALA A 258 -8.20 -13.58 1.12
C ALA A 258 -7.32 -14.45 0.22
N LEU A 259 -6.45 -15.29 0.79
CA LEU A 259 -5.61 -16.22 0.02
C LEU A 259 -6.44 -17.26 -0.73
N THR A 260 -7.43 -17.89 -0.06
CA THR A 260 -8.34 -18.84 -0.72
C THR A 260 -9.05 -18.18 -1.90
N LEU A 261 -9.64 -17.00 -1.68
CA LEU A 261 -10.35 -16.27 -2.72
C LEU A 261 -9.41 -15.84 -3.87
N TYR A 262 -8.18 -15.43 -3.55
CA TYR A 262 -7.18 -15.10 -4.55
C TYR A 262 -6.91 -16.30 -5.48
N HIS A 263 -6.72 -17.50 -4.92
CA HIS A 263 -6.48 -18.69 -5.74
C HIS A 263 -7.69 -19.09 -6.61
N GLU A 264 -8.90 -18.93 -6.10
CA GLU A 264 -10.14 -19.20 -6.84
C GLU A 264 -10.34 -18.20 -8.00
N CYS A 265 -10.14 -16.90 -7.75
CA CYS A 265 -10.36 -15.87 -8.76
C CYS A 265 -9.18 -15.69 -9.73
N HIS A 266 -7.93 -15.88 -9.30
CA HIS A 266 -6.77 -15.60 -10.15
C HIS A 266 -6.69 -16.54 -11.36
N SER A 267 -7.10 -17.80 -11.20
CA SER A 267 -7.21 -18.76 -12.31
C SER A 267 -8.14 -18.24 -13.42
N PHE A 268 -9.29 -17.66 -13.03
CA PHE A 268 -10.23 -17.07 -13.97
C PHE A 268 -9.63 -15.89 -14.74
N TYR A 269 -8.84 -15.04 -14.09
CA TYR A 269 -8.21 -13.90 -14.76
C TYR A 269 -7.11 -14.32 -15.75
N LEU A 270 -6.28 -15.29 -15.40
CA LEU A 270 -5.23 -15.81 -16.30
C LEU A 270 -5.82 -16.44 -17.58
N GLU A 271 -6.92 -17.18 -17.43
CA GLU A 271 -7.62 -17.79 -18.57
C GLU A 271 -8.18 -16.73 -19.53
N ASN A 272 -8.77 -15.66 -19.00
CA ASN A 272 -9.35 -14.59 -19.81
C ASN A 272 -8.30 -13.65 -20.44
N GLU A 273 -7.12 -13.48 -19.85
CA GLU A 273 -6.02 -12.74 -20.46
C GLU A 273 -5.37 -13.52 -21.62
N SER A 274 -5.28 -14.86 -21.52
CA SER A 274 -4.66 -15.71 -22.55
C SER A 274 -5.41 -15.75 -23.90
N GLY A 275 -6.67 -15.29 -23.94
CA GLY A 275 -7.49 -15.19 -25.14
C GLY A 275 -7.46 -13.84 -25.86
N SER A 276 -6.84 -12.80 -25.28
CA SER A 276 -6.81 -11.46 -25.86
C SER A 276 -5.38 -10.95 -25.99
N LYS A 277 -4.82 -10.99 -27.21
CA LYS A 277 -3.53 -10.36 -27.52
C LYS A 277 -3.59 -8.83 -27.56
N GLU A 278 -4.73 -8.23 -27.26
CA GLU A 278 -4.88 -6.79 -27.05
C GLU A 278 -5.74 -6.57 -25.80
N PRO A 279 -5.30 -5.73 -24.84
CA PRO A 279 -6.15 -5.36 -23.72
C PRO A 279 -7.46 -4.74 -24.25
N LEU A 280 -8.59 -5.29 -23.81
CA LEU A 280 -9.98 -4.93 -24.15
C LEU A 280 -10.35 -3.44 -23.98
N CYS A 281 -9.41 -2.56 -23.60
CA CYS A 281 -9.65 -1.15 -23.31
C CYS A 281 -8.88 -0.17 -24.23
N PHE A 282 -8.14 -0.64 -25.25
CA PHE A 282 -7.42 0.25 -26.17
C PHE A 282 -7.88 0.07 -27.62
N GLN A 283 -9.14 0.40 -27.88
CA GLN A 283 -9.61 0.78 -29.21
C GLN A 283 -10.33 2.12 -29.14
N GLU A 284 -9.63 3.17 -28.72
CA GLU A 284 -10.02 4.54 -29.09
C GLU A 284 -8.77 5.42 -29.04
N LYS A 285 -8.23 5.69 -30.24
CA LYS A 285 -7.26 6.75 -30.47
C LYS A 285 -7.97 8.08 -30.19
N PHE A 286 -7.47 8.84 -29.22
CA PHE A 286 -7.61 10.29 -29.20
C PHE A 286 -6.24 10.90 -29.48
#